data_AF-A0A7L5DS04-F1
#
_entry.id   AF-A0A7L5DS04-F1
#
_cell.length_a   1.000
_cell.length_b   1.000
_cell.length_c   1.000
_cell.angle_alpha   90.00
_cell.angle_beta   90.00
_cell.angle_gamma   90.00
#
_symmetry.space_group_name_H-M   'P 1'
#
loop_
_entity.id
_entity.type
_entity.pdbx_description
1 polymer ?
#
loop_
_entity_poly.entity_id
_entity_poly.type
_entity_poly.pdbx_seq_one_letter_code
_entity_poly.pdbx_strand_id
1 'polypeptide(L)'
;MDAVRLQTLWLYGQPDKVNTPPFTINDGIVLFWRTVRGFLKDSVERLPYLIVGVVVFLVFWLLGKGVRKIINKVAVQTHSIDDMLANLISRIASTLITIFGFLAACVVIFPSFKPGDIIAGLGITSVAIGFAFKDILQNFFAGLLLLWRRPFKVGDQIRVKDFEGTVEEINMRSTRLKTYDGERAILPNGDVYTSSVLVRTAYNKRRTKFVVGIGYTDSIEDARQVIHDVLAGIDGVLIDPAPWVYVTELAGSSVNLTVFYWTESTQANVLKISDQVVTGIKLALDRAGIDMPFPHTVVLFDNQPDSPATQPSSQAR
;
A
#
# COMPACT_ATOMS: atom_id res chain seq x y z
N MET A 1 36.16 82.96 8.33
CA MET A 1 35.44 81.78 8.87
C MET A 1 35.03 81.99 10.33
N ASP A 2 34.65 83.22 10.66
CA ASP A 2 33.35 83.69 11.13
C ASP A 2 32.71 82.96 12.33
N ALA A 3 32.91 83.58 13.49
CA ALA A 3 32.25 83.31 14.76
C ALA A 3 30.72 83.25 14.68
N VAL A 4 30.11 83.81 13.63
CA VAL A 4 28.66 83.78 13.35
C VAL A 4 28.17 82.36 12.99
N ARG A 5 29.03 81.52 12.40
CA ARG A 5 28.67 80.14 12.00
C ARG A 5 28.75 79.13 13.15
N LEU A 6 29.53 79.43 14.19
CA LEU A 6 29.60 78.60 15.41
C LEU A 6 28.44 78.89 16.36
N GLN A 7 27.94 80.13 16.39
CA GLN A 7 26.80 80.52 17.23
C GLN A 7 25.48 79.93 16.72
N THR A 8 25.35 79.73 15.40
CA THR A 8 24.16 79.12 14.77
C THR A 8 24.10 77.61 14.97
N LEU A 9 25.23 76.90 15.06
CA LEU A 9 25.25 75.48 15.40
C LEU A 9 24.96 75.21 16.89
N TRP A 10 25.28 76.15 17.78
CA TRP A 10 24.99 76.02 19.22
C TRP A 10 23.50 76.21 19.56
N LEU A 11 22.76 76.93 18.71
CA LEU A 11 21.33 77.20 18.89
C LEU A 11 20.42 76.04 18.44
N TYR A 12 20.90 75.12 17.59
CA TYR A 12 20.11 74.01 17.06
C TYR A 12 20.32 72.67 17.82
N GLY A 13 21.27 72.63 18.75
CA GLY A 13 21.68 71.43 19.49
C GLY A 13 21.22 71.38 20.95
N GLN A 14 20.32 72.28 21.39
CA GLN A 14 19.73 72.13 22.72
C GLN A 14 18.65 71.03 22.65
N PRO A 15 18.77 69.92 23.42
CA PRO A 15 17.62 69.07 23.62
C PRO A 15 16.53 69.95 24.22
N ASP A 16 15.34 69.97 23.61
CA ASP A 16 14.17 70.62 24.20
C ASP A 16 14.19 70.27 25.68
N LYS A 17 14.28 71.28 26.54
CA LYS A 17 14.15 71.08 27.97
C LYS A 17 12.76 70.48 28.15
N VAL A 18 12.71 69.16 28.29
CA VAL A 18 11.53 68.42 28.65
C VAL A 18 11.20 68.88 30.05
N ASN A 19 10.48 69.99 30.13
CA ASN A 19 9.99 70.60 31.36
C ASN A 19 8.78 69.79 31.84
N THR A 20 8.91 68.46 31.86
CA THR A 20 8.02 67.62 32.63
C THR A 20 8.51 67.68 34.07
N PRO A 21 7.65 68.05 35.04
CA PRO A 21 8.03 68.01 36.45
C PRO A 21 8.60 66.61 36.81
N PRO A 22 9.51 66.51 37.79
CA PRO A 22 10.07 65.22 38.20
C PRO A 22 8.94 64.27 38.58
N PHE A 23 9.00 63.01 38.15
CA PHE A 23 7.96 62.00 38.42
C PHE A 23 7.62 61.97 39.91
N THR A 24 6.45 62.50 40.26
CA THR A 24 6.01 62.59 41.65
C THR A 24 5.23 61.34 42.05
N ILE A 25 5.11 61.09 43.36
CA ILE A 25 4.25 60.02 43.89
C ILE A 25 2.80 60.18 43.36
N ASN A 26 2.35 61.42 43.16
CA ASN A 26 1.04 61.72 42.59
C ASN A 26 0.92 61.31 41.11
N ASP A 27 1.98 61.45 40.31
CA ASP A 27 2.00 61.00 38.91
C ASP A 27 1.93 59.46 38.83
N GLY A 28 2.60 58.77 39.76
CA GLY A 28 2.49 57.31 39.89
C GLY A 28 1.09 56.84 40.27
N ILE A 29 0.43 57.53 41.22
CA ILE A 29 -0.95 57.23 41.62
C ILE A 29 -1.93 57.51 40.48
N VAL A 30 -1.77 58.61 39.74
CA VAL A 30 -2.61 58.96 38.58
C VAL A 30 -2.42 57.96 37.45
N LEU A 31 -1.17 57.56 37.17
CA LEU A 31 -0.86 56.54 36.18
C LEU A 31 -1.48 55.19 36.56
N PHE A 32 -1.35 54.78 37.83
CA PHE A 32 -1.98 53.57 38.35
C PHE A 32 -3.49 53.59 38.16
N TRP A 33 -4.19 54.66 38.60
CA TRP A 33 -5.63 54.78 38.42
C TRP A 33 -6.07 54.91 36.97
N ARG A 34 -5.24 55.47 36.08
CA ARG A 34 -5.48 55.51 34.63
C ARG A 34 -5.36 54.12 34.02
N THR A 35 -4.35 53.36 34.42
CA THR A 35 -4.14 51.98 33.98
C THR A 35 -5.26 51.08 34.49
N VAL A 36 -5.62 51.15 35.77
CA VAL A 36 -6.74 50.38 36.36
C VAL A 36 -8.07 50.71 35.70
N ARG A 37 -8.38 52.00 35.47
CA ARG A 37 -9.61 52.39 34.74
C ARG A 37 -9.59 51.97 33.28
N GLY A 38 -8.43 52.00 32.63
CA GLY A 38 -8.22 51.48 31.28
C GLY A 38 -8.52 49.98 31.22
N PHE A 39 -7.93 49.19 32.11
CA PHE A 39 -8.20 47.75 32.23
C PHE A 39 -9.68 47.45 32.52
N LEU A 40 -10.34 48.22 33.40
CA LEU A 40 -11.77 48.06 33.69
C LEU A 40 -12.63 48.37 32.46
N LYS A 41 -12.34 49.45 31.73
CA LYS A 41 -13.05 49.83 30.51
C LYS A 41 -12.88 48.77 29.42
N ASP A 42 -11.63 48.34 29.17
CA ASP A 42 -11.32 47.30 28.19
C ASP A 42 -11.95 45.95 28.56
N SER A 43 -12.06 45.63 29.85
CA SER A 43 -12.73 44.42 30.32
C SER A 43 -14.24 44.48 30.09
N VAL A 44 -14.87 45.62 30.35
CA VAL A 44 -16.30 45.84 30.11
C VAL A 44 -16.62 45.79 28.61
N GLU A 45 -15.75 46.35 27.76
CA GLU A 45 -15.91 46.29 26.30
C GLU A 45 -15.75 44.85 25.74
N ARG A 46 -15.06 43.95 26.46
CA ARG A 46 -14.89 42.53 26.08
C ARG A 46 -15.98 41.59 26.58
N LEU A 47 -16.78 41.99 27.57
CA LEU A 47 -17.92 41.21 28.09
C LEU A 47 -18.89 40.71 27.01
N PRO A 48 -19.33 41.50 26.01
CA PRO A 48 -20.25 40.99 24.99
C PRO A 48 -19.63 39.87 24.17
N TYR A 49 -18.34 39.97 23.81
CA TYR A 49 -17.63 38.91 23.07
C TYR A 49 -17.50 37.62 23.90
N LEU A 50 -17.27 37.75 25.21
CA LEU A 50 -17.26 36.60 26.12
C LEU A 50 -18.63 35.91 26.19
N ILE A 51 -19.72 36.69 26.30
CA ILE A 51 -21.08 36.14 26.34
C ILE A 51 -21.38 35.40 25.04
N VAL A 52 -21.13 36.04 23.88
CA VAL A 52 -21.38 35.41 22.57
C VAL A 52 -20.51 34.15 22.41
N GLY A 53 -19.23 34.20 22.80
CA GLY A 53 -18.33 33.04 22.76
C GLY A 53 -18.83 31.86 23.61
N VAL A 54 -19.28 32.12 24.83
CA VAL A 54 -19.88 31.10 25.72
C VAL A 54 -21.17 30.54 25.09
N VAL A 55 -22.02 31.38 24.52
CA VAL A 55 -23.24 30.94 23.82
C VAL A 55 -22.88 30.04 22.63
N VAL A 56 -21.91 30.44 21.80
CA VAL A 56 -21.43 29.63 20.67
C VAL A 56 -20.92 28.28 21.16
N PHE A 57 -20.05 28.26 22.19
CA PHE A 57 -19.56 27.01 22.76
C PHE A 57 -20.70 26.11 23.27
N LEU A 58 -21.67 26.67 23.99
CA LEU A 58 -22.83 25.95 24.49
C LEU A 58 -23.67 25.35 23.36
N VAL A 59 -23.89 26.08 22.27
CA VAL A 59 -24.59 25.59 21.09
C VAL A 59 -23.86 24.37 20.51
N PHE A 60 -22.55 24.46 20.28
CA PHE A 60 -21.78 23.33 19.75
C PHE A 60 -21.74 22.13 20.72
N TRP A 61 -21.63 22.38 22.03
CA TRP A 61 -21.67 21.32 23.03
C TRP A 61 -23.02 20.60 23.06
N LEU A 62 -24.13 21.34 22.95
CA LEU A 62 -25.47 20.77 22.82
C LEU A 62 -25.63 19.99 21.50
N LEU A 63 -25.10 20.50 20.40
CA LEU A 63 -25.06 19.77 19.12
C LEU A 63 -24.27 18.47 19.26
N GLY A 64 -23.10 18.49 19.91
CA GLY A 64 -22.29 17.30 20.17
C GLY A 64 -23.05 16.24 20.96
N LYS A 65 -23.76 16.65 22.04
CA LYS A 65 -24.67 15.77 22.79
C LYS A 65 -25.82 15.24 21.93
N GLY A 66 -26.41 16.08 21.09
CA GLY A 66 -27.48 15.72 20.16
C GLY A 66 -27.03 14.64 19.18
N VAL A 67 -25.89 14.85 18.51
CA VAL A 67 -25.27 13.90 17.58
C VAL A 67 -24.97 12.58 18.28
N ARG A 68 -24.40 12.62 19.49
CA ARG A 68 -24.15 11.40 20.27
C ARG A 68 -25.43 10.60 20.54
N LYS A 69 -26.51 11.29 20.91
CA LYS A 69 -27.82 10.67 21.18
C LYS A 69 -28.43 10.09 19.90
N ILE A 70 -28.30 10.78 18.77
CA ILE A 70 -28.77 10.31 17.45
C ILE A 70 -28.03 9.04 17.04
N ILE A 71 -26.69 9.06 17.07
CA ILE A 71 -25.87 7.91 16.65
C ILE A 71 -26.19 6.67 17.50
N ASN A 72 -26.25 6.82 18.83
CA ASN A 72 -26.57 5.70 19.71
C ASN A 72 -28.01 5.22 19.52
N LYS A 73 -28.97 6.12 19.26
CA LYS A 73 -30.36 5.73 19.00
C LYS A 73 -30.50 4.95 17.69
N VAL A 74 -29.82 5.39 16.63
CA VAL A 74 -29.83 4.72 15.32
C VAL A 74 -29.15 3.35 15.40
N ALA A 75 -28.04 3.24 16.14
CA ALA A 75 -27.34 1.97 16.35
C ALA A 75 -28.24 0.91 17.01
N VAL A 76 -28.93 1.27 18.09
CA VAL A 76 -29.86 0.38 18.80
C VAL A 76 -31.04 -0.03 17.91
N GLN A 77 -31.55 0.87 17.07
CA GLN A 77 -32.69 0.60 16.19
C GLN A 77 -32.34 -0.28 14.99
N THR A 78 -31.10 -0.22 14.50
CA THR A 78 -30.71 -0.88 13.25
C THR A 78 -30.17 -2.29 13.49
N HIS A 79 -29.80 -2.65 14.74
CA HIS A 79 -29.23 -3.95 15.18
C HIS A 79 -28.02 -4.48 14.36
N SER A 80 -27.57 -3.71 13.38
CA SER A 80 -26.54 -4.06 12.39
C SER A 80 -25.17 -3.45 12.72
N ILE A 81 -25.10 -2.63 13.78
CA ILE A 81 -23.89 -1.95 14.23
C ILE A 81 -23.56 -2.44 15.63
N ASP A 82 -22.33 -2.90 15.83
CA ASP A 82 -21.80 -3.28 17.15
C ASP A 82 -21.88 -2.07 18.10
N ASP A 83 -22.43 -2.28 19.30
CA ASP A 83 -22.58 -1.26 20.34
C ASP A 83 -21.23 -0.61 20.71
N MET A 84 -20.13 -1.38 20.64
CA MET A 84 -18.79 -0.86 20.88
C MET A 84 -18.37 0.13 19.79
N LEU A 85 -18.65 -0.19 18.52
CA LEU A 85 -18.32 0.66 17.38
C LEU A 85 -19.18 1.93 17.37
N ALA A 86 -20.48 1.81 17.63
CA ALA A 86 -21.39 2.95 17.73
C ALA A 86 -20.97 3.92 18.84
N ASN A 87 -20.59 3.40 20.01
CA ASN A 87 -20.10 4.23 21.11
C ASN A 87 -18.77 4.92 20.80
N LEU A 88 -17.87 4.25 20.07
CA LEU A 88 -16.61 4.85 19.66
C LEU A 88 -16.84 6.01 18.67
N ILE A 89 -17.65 5.77 17.63
CA ILE A 89 -17.97 6.78 16.61
C ILE A 89 -18.70 7.97 17.26
N SER A 90 -19.67 7.71 18.14
CA SER A 90 -20.44 8.78 18.78
C SER A 90 -19.59 9.63 19.72
N ARG A 91 -18.63 9.02 20.44
CA ARG A 91 -17.64 9.75 21.24
C ARG A 91 -16.71 10.58 20.37
N ILE A 92 -16.14 10.03 19.30
CA ILE A 92 -15.24 10.77 18.41
C ILE A 92 -15.98 11.96 17.77
N ALA A 93 -17.17 11.73 17.21
CA ALA A 93 -17.97 12.79 16.58
C ALA A 93 -18.33 13.90 17.58
N SER A 94 -18.83 13.53 18.77
CA SER A 94 -19.17 14.51 19.82
C SER A 94 -17.95 15.31 20.28
N THR A 95 -16.80 14.66 20.44
CA THR A 95 -15.55 15.32 20.85
C THR A 95 -15.07 16.28 19.77
N LEU A 96 -15.08 15.87 18.49
CA LEU A 96 -14.71 16.74 17.38
C LEU A 96 -15.61 17.98 17.30
N ILE A 97 -16.93 17.81 17.40
CA ILE A 97 -17.88 18.92 17.40
C ILE A 97 -17.60 19.87 18.58
N THR A 98 -17.28 19.32 19.76
CA THR A 98 -16.96 20.13 20.95
C THR A 98 -15.64 20.89 20.77
N ILE A 99 -14.62 20.28 20.16
CA ILE A 99 -13.34 20.93 19.83
C ILE A 99 -13.57 22.06 18.82
N PHE A 100 -14.35 21.82 17.76
CA PHE A 100 -14.71 22.87 16.79
C PHE A 100 -15.46 24.02 17.45
N GLY A 101 -16.41 23.72 18.35
CA GLY A 101 -17.12 24.71 19.13
C GLY A 101 -16.20 25.54 20.04
N PHE A 102 -15.22 24.90 20.67
CA PHE A 102 -14.20 25.58 21.47
C PHE A 102 -13.36 26.53 20.62
N LEU A 103 -12.87 26.06 19.47
CA LEU A 103 -12.10 26.89 18.53
C LEU A 103 -12.93 28.07 18.00
N ALA A 104 -14.19 27.84 17.62
CA ALA A 104 -15.10 28.89 17.19
C ALA A 104 -15.35 29.93 18.29
N ALA A 105 -15.53 29.48 19.54
CA ALA A 105 -15.66 30.38 20.69
C ALA A 105 -14.40 31.22 20.91
N CYS A 106 -13.19 30.65 20.76
CA CYS A 106 -11.94 31.40 20.85
C CYS A 106 -11.86 32.54 19.81
N VAL A 107 -12.28 32.30 18.56
CA VAL A 107 -12.30 33.34 17.51
C VAL A 107 -13.26 34.49 17.88
N VAL A 108 -14.42 34.17 18.47
CA VAL A 108 -15.40 35.17 18.89
C VAL A 108 -14.91 35.98 20.09
N ILE A 109 -14.27 35.32 21.06
CA ILE A 109 -13.77 35.94 22.30
C ILE A 109 -12.55 36.82 22.05
N PHE A 110 -11.69 36.45 21.11
CA PHE A 110 -10.46 37.15 20.78
C PHE A 110 -10.51 37.67 19.34
N PRO A 111 -11.05 38.87 19.07
CA PRO A 111 -11.14 39.44 17.72
C PRO A 111 -9.78 39.62 17.03
N SER A 112 -8.70 39.71 17.80
CA SER A 112 -7.32 39.75 17.30
C SER A 112 -6.84 38.41 16.75
N PHE A 113 -7.52 37.32 17.11
CA PHE A 113 -7.20 35.95 16.71
C PHE A 113 -7.97 35.60 15.44
N LYS A 114 -7.26 35.51 14.33
CA LYS A 114 -7.87 35.19 13.04
C LYS A 114 -8.03 33.68 12.92
N PRO A 115 -9.04 33.18 12.18
CA PRO A 115 -9.12 31.76 11.83
C PRO A 115 -7.83 31.21 11.19
N GLY A 116 -7.09 32.05 10.47
CA GLY A 116 -5.78 31.69 9.91
C GLY A 116 -4.72 31.35 10.95
N ASP A 117 -4.75 31.98 12.14
CA ASP A 117 -3.79 31.74 13.22
C ASP A 117 -4.01 30.35 13.86
N ILE A 118 -5.28 29.93 13.95
CA ILE A 118 -5.67 28.57 14.36
C ILE A 118 -5.15 27.55 13.36
N ILE A 119 -5.36 27.80 12.06
CA ILE A 119 -4.91 26.90 11.00
C ILE A 119 -3.38 26.81 11.00
N ALA A 120 -2.68 27.93 11.19
CA ALA A 120 -1.22 27.96 11.29
C ALA A 120 -0.72 27.15 12.50
N GLY A 121 -1.36 27.30 13.67
CA GLY A 121 -1.02 26.53 14.87
C GLY A 121 -1.35 25.04 14.76
N LEU A 122 -2.42 24.67 14.05
CA LEU A 122 -2.83 23.29 13.81
C LEU A 122 -2.11 22.64 12.63
N GLY A 123 -1.37 23.40 11.81
CA GLY A 123 -0.82 22.92 10.54
C GLY A 123 0.07 21.70 10.70
N ILE A 124 1.03 21.76 11.64
CA ILE A 124 1.96 20.65 11.91
C ILE A 124 1.21 19.43 12.47
N THR A 125 0.31 19.65 13.41
CA THR A 125 -0.50 18.58 14.03
C THR A 125 -1.39 17.89 13.00
N SER A 126 -1.97 18.63 12.06
CA SER A 126 -2.85 18.08 11.02
C SER A 126 -2.10 17.18 10.05
N VAL A 127 -0.87 17.57 9.68
CA VAL A 127 0.01 16.74 8.85
C VAL A 127 0.40 15.45 9.57
N ALA A 128 0.79 15.54 10.84
CA ALA A 128 1.13 14.37 11.66
C ALA A 128 -0.04 13.39 11.78
N ILE A 129 -1.26 13.90 12.04
CA ILE A 129 -2.48 13.08 12.05
C ILE A 129 -2.72 12.48 10.67
N GLY A 130 -2.58 13.24 9.58
CA GLY A 130 -2.75 12.74 8.21
C GLY A 130 -1.82 11.57 7.90
N PHE A 131 -0.55 11.65 8.31
CA PHE A 131 0.40 10.54 8.18
C PHE A 131 0.00 9.33 9.01
N ALA A 132 -0.49 9.53 10.24
CA ALA A 132 -0.97 8.44 11.09
C ALA A 132 -2.17 7.69 10.50
N PHE A 133 -3.04 8.38 9.75
CA PHE A 133 -4.22 7.79 9.09
C PHE A 133 -3.98 7.34 7.65
N LYS A 134 -2.79 7.58 7.09
CA LYS A 134 -2.48 7.31 5.68
C LYS A 134 -2.84 5.89 5.26
N ASP A 135 -2.39 4.89 6.01
CA ASP A 135 -2.58 3.48 5.65
C ASP A 135 -4.05 3.04 5.77
N ILE A 136 -4.79 3.61 6.74
CA ILE A 136 -6.21 3.33 6.92
C ILE A 136 -7.00 3.84 5.71
N LEU A 137 -6.75 5.09 5.30
CA LEU A 137 -7.38 5.68 4.13
C LEU A 137 -6.99 4.98 2.85
N GLN A 138 -5.71 4.63 2.68
CA GLN A 138 -5.22 3.89 1.52
C GLN A 138 -5.96 2.55 1.36
N ASN A 139 -6.08 1.76 2.43
CA ASN A 139 -6.79 0.48 2.37
C ASN A 139 -8.30 0.65 2.12
N PHE A 140 -8.91 1.69 2.69
CA PHE A 140 -10.32 2.00 2.45
C PHE A 140 -10.60 2.33 0.98
N PHE A 141 -9.86 3.30 0.42
CA PHE A 141 -10.05 3.71 -0.98
C PHE A 141 -9.69 2.59 -1.95
N ALA A 142 -8.64 1.81 -1.66
CA ALA A 142 -8.32 0.62 -2.44
C ALA A 142 -9.47 -0.40 -2.42
N GLY A 143 -10.09 -0.63 -1.26
CA GLY A 143 -11.27 -1.50 -1.16
C GLY A 143 -12.45 -1.01 -2.00
N LEU A 144 -12.75 0.28 -1.91
CA LEU A 144 -13.81 0.90 -2.72
C LEU A 144 -13.52 0.76 -4.22
N LEU A 145 -12.28 0.97 -4.64
CA LEU A 145 -11.87 0.84 -6.04
C LEU A 145 -11.91 -0.61 -6.53
N LEU A 146 -11.51 -1.57 -5.71
CA LEU A 146 -11.62 -3.00 -6.04
C LEU A 146 -13.09 -3.40 -6.22
N LEU A 147 -13.98 -2.95 -5.32
CA LEU A 147 -15.42 -3.23 -5.41
C LEU A 147 -16.10 -2.53 -6.59
N TRP A 148 -15.65 -1.33 -6.94
CA TRP A 148 -16.20 -0.55 -8.05
C TRP A 148 -15.69 -1.05 -9.40
N ARG A 149 -14.37 -1.13 -9.60
CA ARG A 149 -13.76 -1.54 -10.87
C ARG A 149 -13.84 -3.04 -11.11
N ARG A 150 -13.96 -3.84 -10.05
CA ARG A 150 -14.05 -5.32 -10.07
C ARG A 150 -13.02 -5.97 -11.02
N PRO A 151 -11.71 -5.73 -10.83
CA PRO A 151 -10.68 -6.39 -11.64
C PRO A 151 -10.69 -7.92 -11.48
N PHE A 152 -11.25 -8.40 -10.37
CA PHE A 152 -11.61 -9.80 -10.08
C PHE A 152 -12.85 -9.81 -9.19
N LYS A 153 -13.47 -10.97 -9.03
CA LYS A 153 -14.71 -11.16 -8.25
C LYS A 153 -14.51 -12.21 -7.17
N VAL A 154 -15.44 -12.23 -6.20
CA VAL A 154 -15.56 -13.35 -5.27
C VAL A 154 -15.79 -14.63 -6.05
N GLY A 155 -15.03 -15.68 -5.74
CA GLY A 155 -14.99 -16.95 -6.46
C GLY A 155 -13.87 -17.06 -7.49
N ASP A 156 -13.23 -15.95 -7.90
CA ASP A 156 -12.08 -16.03 -8.80
C ASP A 156 -10.86 -16.64 -8.09
N GLN A 157 -10.06 -17.38 -8.85
CA GLN A 157 -8.77 -17.88 -8.39
C GLN A 157 -7.68 -16.90 -8.81
N ILE A 158 -6.99 -16.33 -7.83
CA ILE A 158 -5.99 -15.29 -8.06
C ILE A 158 -4.65 -15.66 -7.41
N ARG A 159 -3.57 -15.12 -7.98
CA ARG A 159 -2.25 -15.06 -7.32
C ARG A 159 -1.89 -13.59 -7.12
N VAL A 160 -1.55 -13.24 -5.88
CA VAL A 160 -1.17 -11.89 -5.45
C VAL A 160 0.03 -12.00 -4.53
N LYS A 161 1.17 -11.44 -4.92
CA LYS A 161 2.46 -11.66 -4.24
C LYS A 161 2.72 -13.17 -4.08
N ASP A 162 2.96 -13.61 -2.85
CA ASP A 162 3.21 -15.02 -2.51
C ASP A 162 1.94 -15.81 -2.19
N PHE A 163 0.78 -15.15 -2.20
CA PHE A 163 -0.50 -15.78 -1.88
C PHE A 163 -1.24 -16.19 -3.14
N GLU A 164 -1.87 -17.35 -3.06
CA GLU A 164 -2.60 -17.94 -4.16
C GLU A 164 -3.79 -18.72 -3.64
N GLY A 165 -4.95 -18.50 -4.25
CA GLY A 165 -6.17 -19.13 -3.77
C GLY A 165 -7.42 -18.55 -4.40
N THR A 166 -8.56 -18.90 -3.82
CA THR A 166 -9.88 -18.43 -4.25
C THR A 166 -10.31 -17.23 -3.42
N VAL A 167 -10.81 -16.19 -4.07
CA VAL A 167 -11.34 -15.00 -3.38
C VAL A 167 -12.62 -15.37 -2.63
N GLU A 168 -12.60 -15.32 -1.31
CA GLU A 168 -13.80 -15.55 -0.49
C GLU A 168 -14.62 -14.27 -0.34
N GLU A 169 -13.96 -13.14 -0.12
CA GLU A 169 -14.66 -11.88 0.16
C GLU A 169 -13.73 -10.67 -0.04
N ILE A 170 -14.32 -9.54 -0.45
CA ILE A 170 -13.65 -8.24 -0.51
C ILE A 170 -14.34 -7.33 0.53
N ASN A 171 -13.65 -7.06 1.63
CA ASN A 171 -14.11 -6.14 2.68
C ASN A 171 -13.65 -4.70 2.41
N MET A 172 -14.13 -3.77 3.23
CA MET A 172 -13.74 -2.35 3.19
C MET A 172 -12.22 -2.12 3.27
N ARG A 173 -11.48 -2.90 4.06
CA ARG A 173 -10.02 -2.73 4.28
C ARG A 173 -9.14 -3.90 3.82
N SER A 174 -9.72 -5.06 3.55
CA SER A 174 -8.97 -6.27 3.25
C SER A 174 -9.71 -7.22 2.31
N THR A 175 -8.96 -7.96 1.50
CA THR A 175 -9.44 -9.06 0.66
C THR A 175 -9.06 -10.38 1.31
N ARG A 176 -10.02 -11.32 1.43
CA ARG A 176 -9.80 -12.66 2.00
C ARG A 176 -9.65 -13.68 0.88
N LEU A 177 -8.57 -14.45 0.92
CA LEU A 177 -8.32 -15.57 0.02
C LEU A 177 -8.33 -16.88 0.82
N LYS A 178 -8.95 -17.92 0.27
CA LYS A 178 -8.78 -19.30 0.71
C LYS A 178 -7.69 -19.94 -0.13
N THR A 179 -6.56 -20.26 0.49
CA THR A 179 -5.43 -20.91 -0.19
C THR A 179 -5.78 -22.33 -0.58
N TYR A 180 -5.01 -22.92 -1.49
CA TYR A 180 -5.21 -24.32 -1.88
C TYR A 180 -4.88 -25.30 -0.76
N ASP A 181 -4.08 -24.88 0.22
CA ASP A 181 -3.74 -25.65 1.43
C ASP A 181 -4.83 -25.53 2.53
N GLY A 182 -5.91 -24.79 2.28
CA GLY A 182 -7.03 -24.65 3.21
C GLY A 182 -6.86 -23.53 4.25
N GLU A 183 -5.85 -22.68 4.11
CA GLU A 183 -5.62 -21.53 4.98
C GLU A 183 -6.39 -20.29 4.50
N ARG A 184 -6.64 -19.33 5.39
CA ARG A 184 -7.23 -18.03 5.05
C ARG A 184 -6.17 -16.94 5.07
N ALA A 185 -5.79 -16.45 3.89
CA ALA A 185 -4.95 -15.27 3.76
C ALA A 185 -5.79 -13.99 3.80
N ILE A 186 -5.42 -13.04 4.66
CA ILE A 186 -6.10 -11.73 4.78
C ILE A 186 -5.14 -10.66 4.26
N LEU A 187 -5.40 -10.15 3.05
CA LEU A 187 -4.54 -9.19 2.40
C LEU A 187 -5.11 -7.77 2.57
N PRO A 188 -4.31 -6.78 2.99
CA PRO A 188 -4.73 -5.37 2.96
C PRO A 188 -5.10 -4.97 1.53
N ASN A 189 -6.21 -4.25 1.35
CA ASN A 189 -6.67 -3.86 0.01
C ASN A 189 -5.66 -2.97 -0.71
N GLY A 190 -4.92 -2.13 0.02
CA GLY A 190 -3.86 -1.30 -0.54
C GLY A 190 -2.77 -2.13 -1.21
N ASP A 191 -2.38 -3.25 -0.60
CA ASP A 191 -1.40 -4.18 -1.16
C ASP A 191 -1.95 -4.85 -2.41
N VAL A 192 -3.18 -5.36 -2.36
CA VAL A 192 -3.81 -6.03 -3.51
C VAL A 192 -3.94 -5.08 -4.69
N TYR A 193 -4.36 -3.84 -4.45
CA TYR A 193 -4.57 -2.83 -5.49
C TYR A 193 -3.28 -2.32 -6.14
N THR A 194 -2.18 -2.27 -5.37
CA THR A 194 -0.89 -1.76 -5.88
C THR A 194 0.01 -2.85 -6.46
N SER A 195 -0.23 -4.11 -6.11
CA SER A 195 0.50 -5.27 -6.65
C SER A 195 -0.06 -5.76 -8.00
N SER A 196 0.75 -6.52 -8.74
CA SER A 196 0.25 -7.28 -9.89
C SER A 196 -0.61 -8.46 -9.42
N VAL A 197 -1.83 -8.54 -9.94
CA VAL A 197 -2.78 -9.61 -9.64
C VAL A 197 -2.94 -10.49 -10.87
N LEU A 198 -2.57 -11.77 -10.75
CA LEU A 198 -2.82 -12.77 -11.79
C LEU A 198 -4.16 -13.45 -11.53
N VAL A 199 -5.19 -13.08 -12.28
CA VAL A 199 -6.51 -13.70 -12.21
C VAL A 199 -6.54 -14.92 -13.13
N ARG A 200 -6.46 -16.11 -12.54
CA ARG A 200 -6.33 -17.36 -13.30
C ARG A 200 -7.61 -17.78 -13.98
N THR A 201 -8.73 -17.44 -13.37
CA THR A 201 -10.09 -17.71 -13.87
C THR A 201 -10.64 -16.59 -14.74
N ALA A 202 -9.86 -15.55 -15.06
CA ALA A 202 -10.31 -14.45 -15.91
C ALA A 202 -10.74 -14.91 -17.31
N TYR A 203 -10.09 -15.97 -17.80
CA TYR A 203 -10.45 -16.65 -19.03
C TYR A 203 -10.80 -18.10 -18.72
N ASN A 204 -11.69 -18.70 -19.50
CA ASN A 204 -12.12 -20.10 -19.30
C ASN A 204 -11.03 -21.11 -19.66
N LYS A 205 -10.05 -20.72 -20.48
CA LYS A 205 -8.98 -21.57 -20.99
C LYS A 205 -7.64 -21.09 -20.46
N ARG A 206 -6.79 -22.00 -20.00
CA ARG A 206 -5.43 -21.71 -19.52
C ARG A 206 -4.42 -22.64 -20.17
N ARG A 207 -3.32 -22.07 -20.66
CA ARG A 207 -2.21 -22.80 -21.25
C ARG A 207 -1.26 -23.29 -20.16
N THR A 208 -0.89 -24.55 -20.25
CA THR A 208 0.17 -25.16 -19.44
C THR A 208 1.38 -25.45 -20.31
N LYS A 209 2.57 -25.34 -19.72
CA LYS A 209 3.86 -25.66 -20.33
C LYS A 209 4.44 -26.88 -19.62
N PHE A 210 4.83 -27.90 -20.38
CA PHE A 210 5.60 -29.05 -19.93
C PHE A 210 6.83 -29.24 -20.83
N VAL A 211 7.93 -29.75 -20.29
CA VAL A 211 9.17 -29.99 -21.05
C VAL A 211 9.58 -31.44 -20.87
N VAL A 212 9.85 -32.12 -21.98
CA VAL A 212 10.35 -33.48 -22.01
C VAL A 212 11.63 -33.53 -22.85
N GLY A 213 12.67 -34.21 -22.35
CA GLY A 213 13.92 -34.42 -23.07
C GLY A 213 13.91 -35.78 -23.75
N ILE A 214 14.29 -35.82 -25.03
CA ILE A 214 14.52 -37.07 -25.77
C ILE A 214 16.01 -37.26 -26.07
N GLY A 215 16.43 -38.49 -26.39
CA GLY A 215 17.80 -38.79 -26.81
C GLY A 215 18.20 -38.07 -28.10
N TYR A 216 19.48 -37.75 -28.25
CA TYR A 216 20.01 -37.13 -29.47
C TYR A 216 19.88 -38.01 -30.72
N THR A 217 19.81 -39.32 -30.51
CA THR A 217 19.64 -40.31 -31.58
C THR A 217 18.18 -40.55 -31.93
N ASP A 218 17.24 -40.07 -31.11
CA ASP A 218 15.81 -40.29 -31.33
C ASP A 218 15.25 -39.32 -32.37
N SER A 219 14.24 -39.80 -33.08
CA SER A 219 13.53 -39.01 -34.08
C SER A 219 12.62 -37.98 -33.41
N ILE A 220 12.87 -36.70 -33.73
CA ILE A 220 12.10 -35.57 -33.21
C ILE A 220 10.65 -35.65 -33.72
N GLU A 221 10.47 -36.01 -34.99
CA GLU A 221 9.18 -36.14 -35.65
C GLU A 221 8.33 -37.25 -35.03
N ASP A 222 8.94 -38.40 -34.74
CA ASP A 222 8.24 -39.53 -34.11
C ASP A 222 7.84 -39.20 -32.67
N ALA A 223 8.74 -38.59 -31.89
CA ALA A 223 8.44 -38.11 -30.55
C ALA A 223 7.31 -37.07 -30.55
N ARG A 224 7.33 -36.14 -31.51
CA ARG A 224 6.29 -35.13 -31.68
C ARG A 224 4.94 -35.77 -31.97
N GLN A 225 4.89 -36.75 -32.87
CA GLN A 225 3.65 -37.45 -33.23
C GLN A 225 3.08 -38.21 -32.02
N VAL A 226 3.92 -38.97 -31.32
CA VAL A 226 3.52 -39.73 -30.11
C VAL A 226 2.95 -38.79 -29.05
N ILE A 227 3.57 -37.63 -28.82
CA ILE A 227 3.05 -36.63 -27.86
C ILE A 227 1.70 -36.06 -28.32
N HIS A 228 1.54 -35.75 -29.61
CA HIS A 228 0.26 -35.26 -30.14
C HIS A 228 -0.87 -36.29 -29.98
N ASP A 229 -0.59 -37.58 -30.23
CA ASP A 229 -1.56 -38.65 -30.08
C ASP A 229 -2.01 -38.80 -28.61
N VAL A 230 -1.08 -38.67 -27.66
CA VAL A 230 -1.40 -38.65 -26.22
C VAL A 230 -2.31 -37.46 -25.89
N LEU A 231 -1.95 -36.26 -26.35
CA LEU A 231 -2.71 -35.04 -26.06
C LEU A 231 -4.13 -35.10 -26.65
N ALA A 232 -4.30 -35.71 -27.83
CA ALA A 232 -5.59 -35.90 -28.46
C ALA A 232 -6.48 -36.92 -27.73
N GLY A 233 -5.87 -37.87 -27.00
CA GLY A 233 -6.58 -38.92 -26.27
C GLY A 233 -7.02 -38.55 -24.84
N ILE A 234 -6.56 -37.41 -24.30
CA ILE A 234 -6.86 -37.01 -22.92
C ILE A 234 -8.08 -36.08 -22.89
N ASP A 235 -9.16 -36.56 -22.27
CA ASP A 235 -10.35 -35.76 -22.00
C ASP A 235 -10.01 -34.59 -21.06
N GLY A 236 -10.22 -33.36 -21.52
CA GLY A 236 -9.86 -32.12 -20.83
C GLY A 236 -8.72 -31.32 -21.45
N VAL A 237 -7.96 -31.91 -22.39
CA VAL A 237 -7.07 -31.14 -23.28
C VAL A 237 -7.91 -30.53 -24.41
N LEU A 238 -7.82 -29.22 -24.58
CA LEU A 238 -8.62 -28.51 -25.58
C LEU A 238 -8.01 -28.63 -26.97
N ILE A 239 -8.88 -28.86 -27.96
CA ILE A 239 -8.52 -28.92 -29.40
C ILE A 239 -8.34 -27.51 -29.99
N ASP A 240 -9.11 -26.54 -29.48
CA ASP A 240 -8.99 -25.13 -29.84
C ASP A 240 -8.80 -24.29 -28.57
N PRO A 241 -7.66 -23.61 -28.38
CA PRO A 241 -6.49 -23.60 -29.26
C PRO A 241 -5.74 -24.94 -29.27
N ALA A 242 -5.20 -25.31 -30.43
CA ALA A 242 -4.50 -26.58 -30.60
C ALA A 242 -3.22 -26.66 -29.73
N PRO A 243 -2.88 -27.85 -29.20
CA PRO A 243 -1.61 -28.07 -28.53
C PRO A 243 -0.42 -27.93 -29.50
N TRP A 244 0.74 -27.50 -28.98
CA TRP A 244 1.98 -27.36 -29.73
C TRP A 244 3.12 -28.14 -29.09
N VAL A 245 3.96 -28.76 -29.91
CA VAL A 245 5.15 -29.49 -29.46
C VAL A 245 6.33 -28.99 -30.27
N TYR A 246 7.21 -28.20 -29.64
CA TYR A 246 8.37 -27.59 -30.28
C TYR A 246 9.67 -28.04 -29.65
N VAL A 247 10.70 -28.24 -30.48
CA VAL A 247 12.08 -28.30 -29.98
C VAL A 247 12.45 -26.91 -29.49
N THR A 248 12.76 -26.78 -28.21
CA THR A 248 13.08 -25.49 -27.59
C THR A 248 14.55 -25.35 -27.24
N GLU A 249 15.25 -26.46 -27.04
CA GLU A 249 16.65 -26.45 -26.60
C GLU A 249 17.34 -27.76 -26.97
N LEU A 250 18.60 -27.67 -27.39
CA LEU A 250 19.53 -28.79 -27.51
C LEU A 250 20.40 -28.77 -26.24
N ALA A 251 20.03 -29.52 -25.22
CA ALA A 251 20.67 -29.51 -23.91
C ALA A 251 21.88 -30.45 -23.86
N GLY A 252 22.66 -30.45 -22.76
CA GLY A 252 23.90 -31.22 -22.68
C GLY A 252 23.76 -32.74 -22.85
N SER A 253 22.59 -33.30 -22.53
CA SER A 253 22.34 -34.75 -22.62
C SER A 253 21.01 -35.11 -23.31
N SER A 254 20.22 -34.13 -23.77
CA SER A 254 18.89 -34.35 -24.36
C SER A 254 18.50 -33.26 -25.38
N VAL A 255 17.59 -33.59 -26.28
CA VAL A 255 16.84 -32.63 -27.09
C VAL A 255 15.53 -32.31 -26.36
N ASN A 256 15.36 -31.07 -25.90
CA ASN A 256 14.21 -30.67 -25.10
C ASN A 256 13.04 -30.22 -25.97
N LEU A 257 11.95 -30.99 -25.90
CA LEU A 257 10.65 -30.68 -26.49
C LEU A 257 9.78 -29.97 -25.46
N THR A 258 9.35 -28.74 -25.76
CA THR A 258 8.32 -28.06 -24.97
C THR A 258 6.94 -28.36 -25.54
N VAL A 259 6.09 -28.88 -24.67
CA VAL A 259 4.68 -29.19 -24.91
C VAL A 259 3.83 -28.07 -24.32
N PHE A 260 3.03 -27.41 -25.17
CA PHE A 260 2.02 -26.45 -24.78
C PHE A 260 0.64 -27.05 -25.03
N TYR A 261 -0.22 -27.04 -24.02
CA TYR A 261 -1.59 -27.51 -24.14
C TYR A 261 -2.53 -26.62 -23.32
N TRP A 262 -3.79 -26.60 -23.70
CA TRP A 262 -4.81 -25.77 -23.07
C TRP A 262 -5.80 -26.65 -22.31
N THR A 263 -6.23 -26.17 -21.15
CA THR A 263 -7.20 -26.83 -20.27
C THR A 263 -8.18 -25.79 -19.74
N GLU A 264 -9.27 -26.23 -19.11
CA GLU A 264 -10.09 -25.32 -18.33
C GLU A 264 -9.27 -24.65 -17.22
N SER A 265 -9.53 -23.37 -16.97
CA SER A 265 -8.64 -22.53 -16.17
C SER A 265 -8.63 -22.80 -14.67
N THR A 266 -9.57 -23.59 -14.16
CA THR A 266 -9.64 -23.93 -12.74
C THR A 266 -8.40 -24.73 -12.32
N GLN A 267 -7.82 -24.38 -11.18
CA GLN A 267 -6.58 -25.01 -10.71
C GLN A 267 -6.72 -26.53 -10.55
N ALA A 268 -7.89 -27.02 -10.13
CA ALA A 268 -8.15 -28.44 -10.00
C ALA A 268 -8.07 -29.17 -11.35
N ASN A 269 -8.67 -28.61 -12.41
CA ASN A 269 -8.61 -29.18 -13.75
C ASN A 269 -7.19 -29.12 -14.31
N VAL A 270 -6.51 -27.98 -14.18
CA VAL A 270 -5.11 -27.83 -14.61
C VAL A 270 -4.23 -28.92 -13.98
N LEU A 271 -4.30 -29.11 -12.66
CA LEU A 271 -3.48 -30.12 -11.97
C LEU A 271 -3.81 -31.54 -12.40
N LYS A 272 -5.09 -31.89 -12.46
CA LYS A 272 -5.55 -33.23 -12.86
C LYS A 272 -5.12 -33.57 -14.29
N ILE A 273 -5.33 -32.67 -15.23
CA ILE A 273 -4.97 -32.90 -16.63
C ILE A 273 -3.45 -32.88 -16.81
N SER A 274 -2.72 -32.05 -16.08
CA SER A 274 -1.26 -32.06 -16.11
C SER A 274 -0.67 -33.41 -15.69
N ASP A 275 -1.20 -34.04 -14.65
CA ASP A 275 -0.79 -35.39 -14.24
C ASP A 275 -1.02 -36.42 -15.37
N GLN A 276 -2.22 -36.41 -15.97
CA GLN A 276 -2.57 -37.31 -17.06
C GLN A 276 -1.68 -37.11 -18.29
N VAL A 277 -1.39 -35.86 -18.65
CA VAL A 277 -0.53 -35.51 -19.79
C VAL A 277 0.90 -35.98 -19.55
N VAL A 278 1.48 -35.66 -18.38
CA VAL A 278 2.87 -36.04 -18.08
C VAL A 278 3.02 -37.56 -18.00
N THR A 279 2.10 -38.24 -17.32
CA THR A 279 2.07 -39.70 -17.21
C THR A 279 1.86 -40.36 -18.58
N GLY A 280 0.93 -39.83 -19.38
CA GLY A 280 0.64 -40.33 -20.72
C GLY A 280 1.83 -40.19 -21.66
N ILE A 281 2.49 -39.02 -21.68
CA ILE A 281 3.67 -38.77 -22.50
C ILE A 281 4.79 -39.74 -22.14
N LYS A 282 5.09 -39.87 -20.84
CA LYS A 282 6.12 -40.78 -20.34
C LYS A 282 5.87 -42.21 -20.85
N LEU A 283 4.66 -42.74 -20.61
CA LEU A 283 4.33 -44.12 -20.97
C LEU A 283 4.29 -44.34 -22.49
N ALA A 284 3.93 -43.32 -23.27
CA ALA A 284 3.86 -43.42 -24.72
C ALA A 284 5.25 -43.37 -25.36
N LEU A 285 6.14 -42.49 -24.88
CA LEU A 285 7.53 -42.44 -25.33
C LEU A 285 8.27 -43.75 -25.00
N ASP A 286 8.10 -44.29 -23.80
CA ASP A 286 8.65 -45.60 -23.41
C ASP A 286 8.22 -46.72 -24.37
N ARG A 287 6.92 -46.76 -24.74
CA ARG A 287 6.37 -47.78 -25.66
C ARG A 287 6.86 -47.59 -27.09
N ALA A 288 7.11 -46.35 -27.51
CA ALA A 288 7.66 -46.03 -28.81
C ALA A 288 9.18 -46.28 -28.90
N GLY A 289 9.83 -46.62 -27.78
CA GLY A 289 11.28 -46.84 -27.72
C GLY A 289 12.08 -45.55 -27.82
N ILE A 290 11.47 -44.40 -27.51
CA ILE A 290 12.14 -43.09 -27.49
C ILE A 290 12.78 -42.91 -26.12
N ASP A 291 14.10 -42.71 -26.11
CA ASP A 291 14.86 -42.61 -24.87
C ASP A 291 14.60 -41.27 -24.17
N MET A 292 14.47 -41.30 -22.86
CA MET A 292 14.41 -40.12 -21.99
C MET A 292 15.69 -40.11 -21.14
N PRO A 293 16.80 -39.59 -21.69
CA PRO A 293 18.12 -39.85 -21.19
C PRO A 293 18.35 -39.22 -19.81
N PHE A 294 19.08 -39.93 -18.96
CA PHE A 294 19.68 -39.35 -17.77
C PHE A 294 20.86 -38.44 -18.15
N PRO A 295 21.23 -37.48 -17.29
CA PRO A 295 22.48 -36.74 -17.47
C PRO A 295 23.66 -37.71 -17.62
N HIS A 296 24.39 -37.62 -18.73
CA HIS A 296 25.56 -38.45 -19.00
C HIS A 296 26.80 -37.60 -19.21
N THR A 297 27.96 -38.13 -18.85
CA THR A 297 29.26 -37.47 -19.02
C THR A 297 30.15 -38.34 -19.88
N VAL A 298 30.74 -37.73 -20.91
CA VAL A 298 31.75 -38.38 -21.74
C VAL A 298 33.10 -38.23 -21.03
N VAL A 299 33.69 -39.35 -20.59
CA VAL A 299 35.05 -39.40 -20.04
C VAL A 299 36.00 -39.75 -21.17
N LEU A 300 36.83 -38.77 -21.56
CA LEU A 300 37.92 -38.97 -22.51
C LEU A 300 39.15 -39.45 -21.74
N PHE A 301 39.53 -40.71 -21.91
CA PHE A 301 40.81 -41.22 -21.42
C PHE A 301 41.90 -40.87 -22.42
N ASP A 302 42.71 -39.86 -22.11
CA ASP A 302 43.92 -39.56 -22.86
C ASP A 302 45.09 -40.38 -22.27
N ASN A 303 45.57 -41.36 -23.02
CA ASN A 303 46.77 -42.10 -22.66
C ASN A 303 47.98 -41.23 -22.99
N GLN A 304 48.33 -40.30 -22.10
CA GLN A 304 49.61 -39.63 -22.20
C GLN A 304 50.71 -40.70 -22.04
N PRO A 305 51.60 -40.89 -23.03
CA PRO A 305 52.75 -41.76 -22.85
C PRO A 305 53.59 -41.21 -21.71
N ASP A 306 53.95 -42.07 -20.75
CA ASP A 306 54.83 -41.74 -19.63
C ASP A 306 56.00 -40.88 -20.13
N SER A 307 56.19 -39.72 -19.51
CA SER A 307 57.30 -38.82 -19.82
C SER A 307 58.60 -39.62 -19.95
N PRO A 308 59.41 -39.44 -21.01
CA PRO A 308 60.58 -40.27 -21.22
C PRO A 308 61.50 -40.16 -20.00
N ALA A 309 61.76 -41.32 -19.39
CA ALA A 309 62.70 -41.46 -18.28
C ALA A 309 64.00 -40.70 -18.60
N THR A 310 64.37 -39.79 -17.70
CA THR A 310 65.62 -39.04 -17.78
C THR A 310 66.79 -40.02 -17.93
N GLN A 311 67.36 -40.14 -19.13
CA GLN A 311 68.55 -40.97 -19.34
C GLN A 311 69.72 -40.34 -18.59
N PRO A 312 70.47 -41.10 -17.76
CA PRO A 312 71.63 -40.55 -17.06
C PRO A 312 72.71 -40.18 -18.08
N SER A 313 73.21 -38.96 -17.99
CA SER A 313 74.29 -38.42 -18.81
C SER A 313 75.55 -39.27 -18.66
N SER A 314 75.86 -40.06 -19.69
CA SER A 314 77.19 -40.63 -19.89
C SER A 314 78.16 -39.48 -20.16
N GLN A 315 78.90 -39.05 -19.12
CA GLN A 315 80.10 -38.25 -19.29
C GLN A 315 81.19 -39.17 -19.86
N ALA A 316 81.51 -38.97 -21.13
CA ALA A 316 82.70 -39.54 -21.76
C ALA A 316 83.94 -38.70 -21.39
N ARG A 317 85.04 -39.44 -21.23
CA ARG A 317 86.44 -39.05 -21.01
C ARG A 317 86.90 -37.74 -21.65
#